data_AF-B2THS1-F1
#
_entry.id   AF-B2THS1-F1
#
_cell.length_a   1.000
_cell.length_b   1.000
_cell.length_c   1.000
_cell.angle_alpha   90.00
_cell.angle_beta   90.00
_cell.angle_gamma   90.00
#
_symmetry.space_group_name_H-M   'P 1'
#
loop_
_entity.id
_entity.type
_entity.pdbx_description
1 polymer ?
#
loop_
_entity_poly.entity_id
_entity_poly.type
_entity_poly.pdbx_seq_one_letter_code
_entity_poly.pdbx_strand_id
1 'polypeptide(L)'
;MALRNIRKYGDSVLRKKCREVEKIDERLVTLIKDMLETMYDADGVGLAAPQVGILKRLFIVDIGEGPLVFINPEILDTDGKQVDEEGCLSLPGKTEPVMRPNYVKARALNEKWEEFEIEAEELLARAILHEYDHLNGTLFIDRTTKK
;
A
#
# COMPACT_ATOMS: atom_id res chain seq x y z
N MET A 1 8.73 1.18 19.66
CA MET A 1 7.75 1.37 18.58
C MET A 1 6.48 0.65 18.99
N ALA A 2 5.35 0.89 18.32
CA ALA A 2 4.07 0.38 18.75
C ALA A 2 3.26 -0.18 17.57
N LEU A 3 2.68 -1.36 17.78
CA LEU A 3 1.71 -1.95 16.86
C LEU A 3 0.48 -1.06 16.73
N ARG A 4 0.08 -0.80 15.49
CA ARG A 4 -1.09 -0.01 15.15
C ARG A 4 -2.28 -0.93 14.89
N ASN A 5 -3.46 -0.49 15.31
CA ASN A 5 -4.69 -1.22 15.00
C ASN A 5 -5.02 -1.11 13.52
N ILE A 6 -4.97 -2.24 12.81
CA ILE A 6 -5.38 -2.34 11.41
C ILE A 6 -6.91 -2.22 11.32
N ARG A 7 -7.35 -1.19 10.61
CA ARG A 7 -8.74 -0.89 10.28
C ARG A 7 -9.29 -1.98 9.37
N LYS A 8 -10.50 -2.43 9.67
CA LYS A 8 -11.17 -3.52 8.97
C LYS A 8 -12.28 -2.99 8.07
N TYR A 9 -12.65 -3.79 7.07
CA TYR A 9 -13.75 -3.47 6.15
C TYR A 9 -15.01 -3.03 6.89
N GLY A 10 -15.64 -1.97 6.39
CA GLY A 10 -16.73 -1.25 7.05
C GLY A 10 -16.28 0.04 7.73
N ASP A 11 -15.00 0.19 8.07
CA ASP A 11 -14.47 1.49 8.53
C ASP A 11 -14.38 2.48 7.36
N SER A 12 -15.07 3.62 7.50
CA SER A 12 -15.12 4.68 6.50
C SER A 12 -13.75 5.23 6.10
N VAL A 13 -12.73 5.12 6.96
CA VAL A 13 -11.39 5.62 6.67
C VAL A 13 -10.75 4.92 5.47
N LEU A 14 -11.08 3.65 5.25
CA LEU A 14 -10.59 2.83 4.13
C LEU A 14 -11.15 3.27 2.78
N ARG A 15 -12.19 4.11 2.77
CA ARG A 15 -12.86 4.63 1.57
C ARG A 15 -12.51 6.09 1.27
N LYS A 16 -11.66 6.72 2.08
CA LYS A 16 -11.30 8.14 1.92
C LYS A 16 -10.02 8.28 1.11
N LYS A 17 -10.00 9.27 0.21
CA LYS A 17 -8.77 9.70 -0.47
C LYS A 17 -7.81 10.31 0.55
N CYS A 18 -6.57 9.85 0.50
CA CYS A 18 -5.49 10.30 1.37
C CYS A 18 -4.90 11.63 0.90
N ARG A 19 -4.37 12.42 1.85
CA ARG A 19 -3.76 13.72 1.58
C ARG A 19 -2.26 13.59 1.38
N GLU A 20 -1.69 14.47 0.57
CA GLU A 20 -0.25 14.56 0.41
C GLU A 20 0.45 14.79 1.75
N VAL A 21 1.66 14.25 1.84
CA VAL A 21 2.59 14.49 2.93
C VAL A 21 3.47 15.68 2.53
N GLU A 22 3.39 16.77 3.29
CA GLU A 22 4.08 18.02 2.92
C GLU A 22 5.52 18.10 3.42
N LYS A 23 5.85 17.34 4.48
CA LYS A 23 7.17 17.34 5.11
C LYS A 23 7.46 16.04 5.82
N ILE A 24 8.75 15.74 5.97
CA ILE A 24 9.24 14.76 6.92
C ILE A 24 9.39 15.40 8.30
N ASP A 25 8.73 14.82 9.30
CA ASP A 25 8.88 15.17 10.70
C ASP A 25 9.00 13.89 11.55
N GLU A 26 9.32 14.04 12.83
CA GLU A 26 9.47 12.90 13.74
C GLU A 26 8.21 12.01 13.77
N ARG A 27 7.02 12.60 13.62
CA ARG A 27 5.75 11.86 13.62
C ARG A 27 5.62 10.99 12.38
N LEU A 28 6.05 11.47 11.21
CA LEU A 28 6.09 10.67 10.00
C LEU A 28 7.09 9.51 10.12
N VAL A 29 8.28 9.78 10.66
CA VAL A 29 9.31 8.74 10.87
C VAL A 29 8.81 7.67 11.84
N THR A 30 8.16 8.06 12.95
CA THR A 30 7.52 7.11 13.86
C THR A 30 6.39 6.34 13.19
N LEU A 31 5.57 7.00 12.37
CA LEU A 31 4.48 6.33 11.65
C LEU A 31 5.00 5.25 10.69
N ILE A 32 6.04 5.56 9.90
CA ILE A 32 6.66 4.59 8.97
C ILE A 32 7.16 3.37 9.73
N LYS A 33 7.88 3.61 10.84
CA LYS A 33 8.40 2.56 11.72
C LYS A 33 7.29 1.69 12.32
N ASP A 34 6.26 2.31 12.90
CA ASP A 34 5.13 1.60 13.47
C ASP A 34 4.36 0.80 12.40
N MET A 35 4.22 1.34 11.18
CA MET A 35 3.58 0.65 10.06
C MET A 35 4.38 -0.58 9.63
N LEU A 36 5.71 -0.49 9.55
CA LEU A 36 6.57 -1.62 9.25
C LEU A 36 6.41 -2.74 10.28
N GLU A 37 6.50 -2.40 11.56
CA GLU A 37 6.31 -3.36 12.66
C GLU A 37 4.91 -4.00 12.61
N THR A 38 3.87 -3.20 12.36
CA THR A 38 2.48 -3.66 12.24
C THR A 38 2.28 -4.58 11.03
N MET A 39 2.92 -4.29 9.89
CA MET A 39 2.84 -5.10 8.68
C MET A 39 3.47 -6.47 8.92
N TYR A 40 4.66 -6.52 9.51
CA TYR A 40 5.34 -7.77 9.80
C TYR A 40 4.62 -8.60 10.87
N ASP A 41 4.10 -7.98 11.94
CA ASP A 41 3.31 -8.67 12.97
C ASP A 41 2.04 -9.32 12.41
N ALA A 42 1.49 -8.74 11.34
CA ALA A 42 0.29 -9.23 10.67
C ALA A 42 0.58 -10.16 9.48
N ASP A 43 1.82 -10.62 9.31
CA ASP A 43 2.29 -11.44 8.17
C ASP A 43 1.93 -10.85 6.80
N GLY A 44 1.94 -9.52 6.69
CA GLY A 44 1.64 -8.79 5.46
C GLY A 44 2.88 -8.46 4.62
N VAL A 45 2.65 -8.29 3.31
CA VAL A 45 3.68 -7.82 2.36
C VAL A 45 3.50 -6.34 1.97
N GLY A 46 2.43 -5.71 2.45
CA GLY A 46 2.10 -4.31 2.20
C GLY A 46 1.18 -3.74 3.26
N LEU A 47 1.33 -2.43 3.53
CA LEU A 47 0.44 -1.69 4.43
C LEU A 47 0.40 -0.19 4.08
N ALA A 48 -0.80 0.32 3.83
CA ALA A 48 -1.06 1.73 3.59
C ALA A 48 -1.51 2.46 4.87
N ALA A 49 -1.11 3.73 5.01
CA ALA A 49 -1.47 4.59 6.13
C ALA A 49 -2.98 4.63 6.48
N PRO A 50 -3.94 4.67 5.52
CA PRO A 50 -5.36 4.61 5.85
C PRO A 50 -5.76 3.33 6.57
N GLN A 51 -5.06 2.21 6.35
CA GLN A 51 -5.30 0.95 7.06
C GLN A 51 -4.91 1.02 8.54
N VAL A 52 -4.10 1.99 8.96
CA VAL A 52 -3.86 2.29 10.38
C VAL A 52 -4.61 3.55 10.85
N GLY A 53 -5.58 4.01 10.05
CA GLY A 53 -6.44 5.14 10.36
C GLY A 53 -5.86 6.52 10.04
N ILE A 54 -4.77 6.59 9.27
CA ILE A 54 -4.08 7.85 8.95
C ILE A 54 -4.25 8.19 7.47
N LEU A 55 -4.90 9.32 7.17
CA LEU A 55 -5.17 9.76 5.79
C LEU A 55 -3.99 10.51 5.16
N LYS A 56 -2.84 9.85 5.05
CA LYS A 56 -1.64 10.32 4.37
C LYS A 56 -1.32 9.44 3.17
N ARG A 57 -0.83 10.02 2.07
CA ARG A 57 -0.34 9.30 0.90
C ARG A 57 1.00 8.63 1.24
N LEU A 58 0.93 7.55 2.01
CA LEU A 58 2.06 6.78 2.50
C LEU A 58 1.66 5.31 2.49
N PHE A 59 2.49 4.47 1.89
CA PHE A 59 2.44 3.03 2.10
C PHE A 59 3.84 2.44 2.17
N ILE A 60 3.90 1.20 2.64
CA ILE A 60 5.11 0.38 2.66
C ILE A 60 4.85 -0.95 1.96
N VAL A 61 5.88 -1.52 1.36
CA VAL A 61 5.86 -2.84 0.73
C VAL A 61 7.15 -3.58 1.08
N ASP A 62 7.05 -4.85 1.42
CA ASP A 62 8.19 -5.76 1.51
C ASP A 62 7.75 -7.17 1.08
N ILE A 63 8.32 -7.64 -0.04
CA ILE A 63 8.05 -8.97 -0.59
C ILE A 63 9.14 -9.99 -0.23
N GLY A 64 10.00 -9.67 0.74
CA GLY A 64 11.14 -10.49 1.16
C GLY A 64 12.49 -9.99 0.63
N GLU A 65 12.52 -8.87 -0.08
CA GLU A 65 13.74 -8.21 -0.60
C GLU A 65 14.16 -7.00 0.24
N GLY A 66 13.38 -6.67 1.27
CA GLY A 66 13.57 -5.52 2.13
C GLY A 66 12.49 -4.46 1.94
N PRO A 67 12.26 -3.61 2.95
CA PRO A 67 11.15 -2.68 2.94
C PRO A 67 11.40 -1.49 2.00
N LEU A 68 10.38 -1.20 1.21
CA LEU A 68 10.27 0.01 0.39
C LEU A 68 9.21 0.93 1.00
N VAL A 69 9.56 2.20 1.16
CA VAL A 69 8.67 3.24 1.69
C VAL A 69 8.28 4.19 0.56
N PHE A 70 6.97 4.35 0.36
CA PHE A 70 6.42 5.18 -0.70
C PHE A 70 5.63 6.35 -0.11
N ILE A 71 6.23 7.53 -0.11
CA ILE A 71 5.58 8.78 0.27
C ILE A 71 5.19 9.54 -1.00
N ASN A 72 3.94 10.03 -1.03
CA ASN A 72 3.34 10.71 -2.18
C ASN A 72 3.55 9.97 -3.52
N PRO A 73 3.29 8.65 -3.60
CA PRO A 73 3.54 7.90 -4.82
C PRO A 73 2.63 8.37 -5.96
N GLU A 74 3.18 8.27 -7.17
CA GLU A 74 2.53 8.48 -8.47
C GLU A 74 2.85 7.30 -9.39
N ILE A 75 1.83 6.76 -10.06
CA ILE A 75 2.01 5.72 -11.08
C ILE A 75 2.26 6.44 -12.41
N LEU A 76 3.45 6.23 -12.97
CA LEU A 76 3.89 6.85 -14.22
C LEU A 76 3.48 6.03 -15.44
N ASP A 77 3.59 4.70 -15.34
CA ASP A 77 3.24 3.78 -16.42
C ASP A 77 2.82 2.41 -15.88
N THR A 78 2.05 1.67 -16.67
CA THR A 78 1.65 0.29 -16.38
C THR A 78 1.52 -0.49 -17.67
N ASP A 79 1.94 -1.76 -17.68
CA ASP A 79 1.83 -2.62 -18.85
C ASP A 79 1.48 -4.07 -18.49
N GLY A 80 1.01 -4.81 -19.48
CA GLY A 80 0.66 -6.22 -19.37
C GLY A 80 -0.55 -6.48 -18.47
N LYS A 81 -0.81 -7.77 -18.21
CA LYS A 81 -1.89 -8.23 -17.32
C LYS A 81 -1.46 -9.50 -16.60
N GLN A 82 -1.81 -9.58 -15.33
CA GLN A 82 -1.70 -10.74 -14.47
C GLN A 82 -3.02 -10.93 -13.71
N VAL A 83 -3.38 -12.19 -13.45
CA VAL A 83 -4.51 -12.55 -12.59
C VAL A 83 -3.97 -13.48 -11.54
N ASP A 84 -4.15 -13.11 -10.28
CA ASP A 84 -3.70 -13.90 -9.14
C ASP A 84 -4.57 -13.58 -7.92
N GLU A 85 -4.48 -14.44 -6.91
CA GLU A 85 -5.17 -14.30 -5.63
C GLU A 85 -4.62 -13.10 -4.85
N GLU A 86 -5.50 -12.17 -4.48
CA GLU A 86 -5.16 -10.98 -3.72
C GLU A 86 -5.91 -10.98 -2.38
N GLY A 87 -5.16 -10.83 -1.29
CA GLY A 87 -5.68 -10.64 0.06
C GLY A 87 -5.46 -9.21 0.56
N CYS A 88 -6.00 -8.88 1.74
CA CYS A 88 -5.77 -7.58 2.37
C CYS A 88 -5.85 -7.71 3.89
N LEU A 89 -4.93 -7.07 4.62
CA LEU A 89 -4.95 -7.03 6.08
C LEU A 89 -6.22 -6.36 6.65
N SER A 90 -6.88 -5.51 5.87
CA SER A 90 -8.16 -4.89 6.21
C SER A 90 -9.38 -5.79 5.91
N LEU A 91 -9.20 -6.92 5.23
CA LEU A 91 -10.23 -7.91 4.91
C LEU A 91 -9.74 -9.33 5.29
N PRO A 92 -9.53 -9.60 6.60
CA PRO A 92 -8.90 -10.82 7.06
C PRO A 92 -9.69 -12.07 6.62
N GLY A 93 -8.98 -13.08 6.12
CA GLY A 93 -9.56 -14.33 5.64
C GLY A 93 -10.27 -14.24 4.29
N LYS A 94 -10.24 -13.08 3.62
CA LYS A 94 -10.78 -12.92 2.27
C LYS A 94 -9.65 -12.80 1.25
N THR A 95 -9.72 -13.68 0.25
CA THR A 95 -8.85 -13.68 -0.92
C THR A 95 -9.72 -13.88 -2.14
N GLU A 96 -9.47 -13.12 -3.21
CA GLU A 96 -10.16 -13.31 -4.49
C GLU A 96 -9.16 -13.10 -5.64
N PRO A 97 -9.41 -13.69 -6.82
CA PRO A 97 -8.61 -13.44 -8.00
C PRO A 97 -8.84 -12.00 -8.50
N VAL A 98 -7.76 -11.23 -8.61
CA VAL A 98 -7.77 -9.83 -9.08
C VAL A 98 -6.86 -9.67 -10.29
N MET A 99 -7.39 -9.04 -11.34
CA MET A 99 -6.60 -8.65 -12.50
C MET A 99 -5.84 -7.35 -12.20
N ARG A 100 -4.52 -7.37 -12.37
CA ARG A 100 -3.61 -6.22 -12.23
C ARG A 100 -2.72 -6.12 -13.49
N PRO A 101 -2.20 -4.94 -13.83
CA PRO A 101 -1.01 -4.83 -14.68
C PRO A 101 0.12 -5.74 -14.20
N ASN A 102 0.87 -6.35 -15.12
CA ASN A 102 2.03 -7.15 -14.77
C ASN A 102 3.24 -6.30 -14.42
N TYR A 103 3.31 -5.09 -15.00
CA TYR A 103 4.36 -4.12 -14.81
C TYR A 103 3.81 -2.81 -14.27
N VAL A 104 4.59 -2.14 -13.42
CA VAL A 104 4.33 -0.77 -12.98
C VAL A 104 5.63 0.03 -12.90
N LYS A 105 5.58 1.27 -13.40
CA LYS A 105 6.57 2.30 -13.10
C LYS A 105 5.97 3.33 -12.16
N ALA A 106 6.62 3.58 -11.03
CA ALA A 106 6.15 4.51 -10.03
C ALA A 106 7.26 5.49 -9.60
N ARG A 107 6.86 6.70 -9.23
CA ARG A 107 7.71 7.73 -8.60
C ARG A 107 7.20 8.01 -7.20
N ALA A 108 8.09 8.13 -6.23
CA ALA A 108 7.76 8.46 -4.85
C ALA A 108 8.94 9.12 -4.12
N LEU A 109 8.68 9.62 -2.90
CA LEU A 109 9.71 9.98 -1.93
C LEU A 109 9.94 8.81 -0.97
N ASN A 110 11.19 8.55 -0.59
CA ASN A 110 11.56 7.55 0.41
C ASN A 110 11.53 8.11 1.85
N GLU A 111 11.87 7.30 2.84
CA GLU A 111 11.92 7.68 4.26
C GLU A 111 12.98 8.73 4.61
N LYS A 112 13.89 9.04 3.68
CA LYS A 112 14.88 10.12 3.78
C LYS A 112 14.44 11.39 3.03
N TRP A 113 13.23 11.39 2.48
CA TRP A 113 12.68 12.47 1.67
C TRP A 113 13.40 12.66 0.32
N GLU A 114 14.01 11.60 -0.20
CA GLU A 114 14.67 11.58 -1.50
C GLU A 114 13.71 11.01 -2.54
N GLU A 115 13.63 11.64 -3.71
CA GLU A 115 12.83 11.14 -4.83
C GLU A 115 13.50 9.91 -5.46
N PHE A 116 12.69 8.91 -5.77
CA PHE A 116 13.12 7.75 -6.53
C PHE A 116 12.04 7.33 -7.54
N GLU A 117 12.49 6.67 -8.59
CA GLU A 117 11.64 5.91 -9.50
C GLU A 117 11.92 4.42 -9.31
N ILE A 118 10.89 3.61 -9.43
CA ILE A 118 10.98 2.15 -9.40
C ILE A 118 10.16 1.56 -10.55
N GLU A 119 10.72 0.53 -11.16
CA GLU A 119 10.06 -0.34 -12.11
C GLU A 119 9.93 -1.71 -11.45
N ALA A 120 8.73 -2.27 -11.46
CA ALA A 120 8.42 -3.51 -10.77
C ALA A 120 7.52 -4.38 -11.63
N GLU A 121 7.66 -5.69 -11.46
CA GLU A 121 6.84 -6.70 -12.12
C GLU A 121 6.22 -7.67 -11.10
N GLU A 122 5.31 -8.51 -11.58
CA GLU A 122 4.74 -9.65 -10.85
C GLU A 122 4.18 -9.25 -9.46
N LEU A 123 4.66 -9.91 -8.40
CA LEU A 123 4.17 -9.70 -7.03
C LEU A 123 4.45 -8.29 -6.52
N LEU A 124 5.62 -7.72 -6.82
CA LEU A 124 5.95 -6.36 -6.39
C LEU A 124 5.06 -5.34 -7.08
N ALA A 125 4.80 -5.50 -8.38
CA ALA A 125 3.87 -4.65 -9.11
C ALA A 125 2.46 -4.73 -8.51
N ARG A 126 1.98 -5.94 -8.20
CA ARG A 126 0.69 -6.16 -7.55
C ARG A 126 0.61 -5.46 -6.18
N ALA A 127 1.61 -5.63 -5.34
CA ALA A 127 1.67 -5.03 -4.01
C ALA A 127 1.64 -3.49 -4.10
N ILE A 128 2.48 -2.89 -4.95
CA ILE A 128 2.50 -1.43 -5.18
C ILE A 128 1.13 -0.92 -5.63
N LEU A 129 0.49 -1.59 -6.59
CA LEU A 129 -0.81 -1.18 -7.11
C LEU A 129 -1.94 -1.38 -6.09
N HIS A 130 -1.87 -2.41 -5.25
CA HIS A 130 -2.78 -2.63 -4.14
C HIS A 130 -2.70 -1.50 -3.12
N GLU A 131 -1.49 -1.19 -2.65
CA GLU A 131 -1.30 -0.15 -1.64
C GLU A 131 -1.61 1.25 -2.20
N TYR A 132 -1.33 1.48 -3.48
CA TYR A 132 -1.73 2.71 -4.17
C TYR A 132 -3.26 2.89 -4.21
N ASP A 133 -4.03 1.82 -4.38
CA ASP A 133 -5.49 1.88 -4.33
C ASP A 133 -6.02 2.32 -2.98
N HIS A 134 -5.42 1.83 -1.89
CA HIS A 134 -5.77 2.24 -0.54
C HIS A 134 -5.65 3.75 -0.35
N LEU A 135 -4.62 4.38 -0.93
CA LEU A 135 -4.46 5.84 -0.88
C LEU A 135 -5.59 6.59 -1.59
N ASN A 136 -6.29 5.93 -2.51
CA ASN A 136 -7.39 6.48 -3.28
C ASN A 136 -8.79 6.06 -2.75
N GLY A 137 -8.84 5.29 -1.65
CA GLY A 137 -10.08 4.78 -1.06
C GLY A 137 -10.67 3.57 -1.80
N THR A 138 -9.89 2.94 -2.67
CA THR A 138 -10.25 1.74 -3.42
C THR A 138 -9.73 0.51 -2.68
N LEU A 139 -10.52 -0.55 -2.64
CA LEU A 139 -10.14 -1.84 -2.08
C LEU A 139 -10.07 -2.88 -3.20
N PHE A 140 -9.28 -3.94 -3.02
CA PHE A 140 -9.13 -4.98 -4.05
C PHE A 140 -10.46 -5.61 -4.49
N ILE A 141 -11.42 -5.71 -3.56
CA ILE A 141 -12.77 -6.23 -3.83
C ILE A 141 -13.57 -5.40 -4.84
N ASP A 142 -13.19 -4.14 -5.07
CA ASP A 142 -13.82 -3.29 -6.09
C ASP A 142 -13.27 -3.58 -7.50
N ARG A 143 -12.18 -4.37 -7.59
CA ARG A 143 -11.50 -4.77 -8.83
C ARG A 143 -11.74 -6.23 -9.20
N THR A 144 -12.51 -6.97 -8.41
CA THR A 144 -12.84 -8.36 -8.72
C THR A 144 -13.83 -8.41 -9.89
N THR A 145 -13.74 -9.47 -10.69
CA THR A 145 -14.60 -9.68 -11.87
C THR A 145 -15.97 -10.23 -11.51
N LYS A 146 -16.19 -10.65 -10.26
CA LYS A 146 -17.48 -11.13 -9.76
C LYS A 146 -18.35 -9.95 -9.34
N LYS A 147 -19.32 -9.60 -10.21
CA LYS A 147 -20.52 -8.86 -9.81
C LYS A 147 -21.51 -9.79 -9.11
#